data_AF-A0A1W4WXP9-F1
#
_entry.id   AF-A0A1W4WXP9-F1
#
_cell.length_a   1.000
_cell.length_b   1.000
_cell.length_c   1.000
_cell.angle_alpha   90.00
_cell.angle_beta   90.00
_cell.angle_gamma   90.00
#
_symmetry.space_group_name_H-M   'P 1'
#
loop_
_entity.id
_entity.type
_entity.pdbx_description
1 polymer ?
#
loop_
_entity_poly.entity_id
_entity_poly.type
_entity_poly.pdbx_seq_one_letter_code
_entity_poly.pdbx_strand_id
1 'polypeptide(L)'
;MQSLENDFGCNFLALVQEVICGRIEPIKNKKWLDELNEYNIRLMDVWDCDDPISILIGADVAGKILTGCHKELKSGLVAFETLLGWTIMGAVRQENVREISTVTAISLYLKNCDLKDLWTLDMLGIRDPMTHRIFKQQKKLMYREFLETVSINSENRYEVQLLWSENHPPLSDNKSVAIKRLQTTTKKLRIEGRYEAYDAVFKEWLAEGIIERVLDKEMDIWGHYLPHRHVVKERSTTVIRPVFDASAK
;
A
#
# COMPACT_ATOMS: atom_id res chain seq x y z
N MET A 1 -20.28 -6.42 -24.22
CA MET A 1 -19.40 -7.45 -24.82
C MET A 1 -20.27 -8.41 -25.61
N GLN A 2 -19.88 -8.76 -26.84
CA GLN A 2 -20.61 -9.68 -27.72
C GLN A 2 -19.64 -10.71 -28.31
N SER A 3 -20.12 -11.92 -28.58
CA SER A 3 -19.34 -12.94 -29.29
C SER A 3 -19.22 -12.57 -30.79
N LEU A 4 -18.19 -13.09 -31.45
CA LEU A 4 -17.97 -12.86 -32.89
C LEU A 4 -19.07 -13.50 -33.76
N GLU A 5 -19.68 -14.57 -33.27
CA GLU A 5 -20.79 -15.26 -33.93
C GLU A 5 -22.16 -14.61 -33.63
N ASN A 6 -22.19 -13.55 -32.82
CA ASN A 6 -23.39 -12.81 -32.38
C ASN A 6 -24.46 -13.66 -31.67
N ASP A 7 -24.09 -14.85 -31.19
CA ASP A 7 -24.93 -15.76 -30.43
C ASP A 7 -24.99 -15.43 -28.92
N PHE A 8 -24.06 -14.61 -28.43
CA PHE A 8 -23.99 -14.20 -27.05
C PHE A 8 -23.71 -12.69 -26.88
N GLY A 9 -24.38 -12.08 -25.90
CA GLY A 9 -24.17 -10.69 -25.51
C GLY A 9 -24.33 -10.50 -24.00
N CYS A 10 -23.38 -9.80 -23.37
CA CYS A 10 -23.42 -9.48 -21.95
C CYS A 10 -23.04 -8.02 -21.70
N ASN A 11 -23.84 -7.38 -20.86
CA ASN A 11 -23.58 -6.03 -20.33
C ASN A 11 -23.10 -6.15 -18.88
N PHE A 12 -22.04 -5.41 -18.55
CA PHE A 12 -21.50 -5.31 -17.21
C PHE A 12 -20.86 -3.94 -17.00
N LEU A 13 -20.70 -3.53 -15.75
CA LEU A 13 -19.98 -2.31 -15.40
C LEU A 13 -18.49 -2.56 -15.57
N ALA A 14 -17.81 -1.70 -16.33
CA ALA A 14 -16.38 -1.76 -16.54
C ALA A 14 -15.72 -0.48 -15.99
N LEU A 15 -14.54 -0.64 -15.39
CA LEU A 15 -13.66 0.48 -15.06
C LEU A 15 -12.77 0.78 -16.26
N VAL A 16 -12.50 2.06 -16.50
CA VAL A 16 -11.68 2.52 -17.63
C VAL A 16 -10.28 2.82 -17.14
N GLN A 17 -9.28 2.25 -17.81
CA GLN A 17 -7.86 2.48 -17.57
C GLN A 17 -7.14 2.57 -18.92
N GLU A 18 -6.14 3.44 -19.03
CA GLU A 18 -5.38 3.65 -20.27
C GLU A 18 -4.62 2.39 -20.71
N VAL A 19 -4.07 1.63 -19.75
CA VAL A 19 -3.36 0.36 -19.99
C VAL A 19 -3.76 -0.65 -18.93
N ILE A 20 -4.31 -1.80 -19.34
CA ILE A 20 -4.73 -2.89 -18.42
C ILE A 20 -3.52 -3.73 -17.98
N CYS A 21 -2.72 -4.19 -18.93
CA CYS A 21 -1.51 -4.96 -18.66
C CYS A 21 -0.49 -4.82 -19.79
N GLY A 22 0.74 -5.30 -19.54
CA GLY A 22 1.77 -5.39 -20.57
C GLY A 22 1.45 -6.47 -21.62
N ARG A 23 2.35 -6.65 -22.60
CA ARG A 23 2.20 -7.65 -23.66
C ARG A 23 2.08 -9.06 -23.08
N ILE A 24 1.11 -9.82 -23.58
CA ILE A 24 0.95 -11.25 -23.29
C ILE A 24 1.34 -12.02 -24.54
N GLU A 25 2.28 -12.95 -24.41
CA GLU A 25 2.68 -13.77 -25.56
C GLU A 25 1.60 -14.83 -25.88
N PRO A 26 1.25 -15.02 -27.16
CA PRO A 26 0.36 -16.09 -27.62
C PRO A 26 0.83 -17.49 -27.21
N ILE A 27 -0.10 -18.45 -27.18
CA ILE A 27 0.22 -19.84 -26.86
C ILE A 27 0.95 -20.48 -28.05
N LYS A 28 2.26 -20.68 -27.89
CA LYS A 28 3.15 -21.22 -28.94
C LYS A 28 3.53 -22.70 -28.74
N ASN A 29 3.08 -23.34 -27.65
CA ASN A 29 3.47 -24.72 -27.34
C ASN A 29 2.71 -25.73 -28.21
N LYS A 30 3.43 -26.30 -29.18
CA LYS A 30 2.88 -27.29 -30.12
C LYS A 30 2.23 -28.50 -29.44
N LYS A 31 2.79 -29.00 -28.34
CA LYS A 31 2.23 -30.17 -27.64
C LYS A 31 0.82 -29.90 -27.10
N TRP A 32 0.60 -28.73 -26.53
CA TRP A 32 -0.73 -28.36 -26.03
C TRP A 32 -1.71 -28.12 -27.17
N LEU A 33 -1.26 -27.49 -28.26
CA LEU A 33 -2.08 -27.31 -29.45
C LEU A 33 -2.48 -28.65 -30.07
N ASP A 34 -1.56 -29.61 -30.12
CA ASP A 34 -1.84 -30.98 -30.60
C ASP A 34 -2.86 -31.67 -29.68
N GLU A 35 -2.70 -31.60 -28.35
CA GLU A 35 -3.67 -32.13 -27.37
C GLU A 35 -5.06 -31.49 -27.50
N LEU A 36 -5.14 -30.18 -27.75
CA LEU A 36 -6.41 -29.48 -27.97
C LEU A 36 -7.07 -29.90 -29.29
N ASN A 37 -6.26 -30.07 -30.35
CA ASN A 37 -6.73 -30.53 -31.65
C ASN A 37 -7.29 -31.96 -31.59
N GLU A 38 -6.76 -32.86 -30.75
CA GLU A 38 -7.34 -34.19 -30.50
C GLU A 38 -8.82 -34.11 -30.06
N TYR A 39 -9.21 -33.00 -29.42
CA TYR A 39 -10.56 -32.75 -28.95
C TYR A 39 -11.36 -31.77 -29.81
N ASN A 40 -10.86 -31.40 -31.00
CA ASN A 40 -11.41 -30.35 -31.86
C ASN A 40 -11.56 -28.99 -31.14
N ILE A 41 -10.75 -28.73 -30.13
CA ILE A 41 -10.74 -27.46 -29.40
C ILE A 41 -9.79 -26.51 -30.11
N ARG A 42 -10.30 -25.35 -30.52
CA ARG A 42 -9.50 -24.28 -31.14
C ARG A 42 -9.46 -23.08 -30.22
N LEU A 43 -8.25 -22.60 -29.95
CA LEU A 43 -8.02 -21.35 -29.24
C LEU A 43 -7.87 -20.20 -30.24
N MET A 44 -8.26 -19.00 -29.82
CA MET A 44 -8.20 -17.79 -30.65
C MET A 44 -6.86 -17.06 -30.53
N ASP A 45 -6.13 -17.27 -29.42
CA ASP A 45 -4.85 -16.63 -29.07
C ASP A 45 -3.62 -17.45 -29.51
N VAL A 46 -3.74 -18.16 -30.65
CA VAL A 46 -2.65 -18.99 -31.23
C VAL A 46 -1.85 -18.24 -32.30
N TRP A 47 -2.45 -17.21 -32.89
CA TRP A 47 -1.82 -16.38 -33.91
C TRP A 47 -1.03 -15.26 -33.25
N ASP A 48 0.01 -14.75 -33.92
CA ASP A 48 0.72 -13.54 -33.48
C ASP A 48 -0.26 -12.35 -33.58
N CYS A 49 -0.98 -12.11 -32.48
CA CYS A 49 -1.81 -10.95 -32.25
C CYS A 49 -1.02 -10.02 -31.34
N ASP A 50 -0.60 -8.87 -31.88
CA ASP A 50 0.12 -7.84 -31.13
C ASP A 50 -0.82 -6.85 -30.44
N ASP A 51 -2.13 -7.10 -30.48
CA ASP A 51 -3.12 -6.20 -29.90
C ASP A 51 -3.09 -6.25 -28.36
N PRO A 52 -3.12 -5.09 -27.67
CA PRO A 52 -3.14 -5.05 -26.22
C PRO A 52 -4.47 -5.60 -25.68
N ILE A 53 -4.43 -6.11 -24.44
CA ILE A 53 -5.64 -6.54 -23.75
C ILE A 53 -6.57 -5.33 -23.56
N SER A 54 -7.72 -5.40 -24.22
CA SER A 54 -8.73 -4.34 -24.20
C SER A 54 -9.72 -4.46 -23.05
N ILE A 55 -9.83 -5.65 -22.44
CA ILE A 55 -10.82 -5.91 -21.38
C ILE A 55 -10.35 -6.98 -20.40
N LEU A 56 -10.56 -6.73 -19.10
CA LEU A 56 -10.36 -7.71 -18.03
C LEU A 56 -11.72 -8.08 -17.43
N ILE A 57 -12.04 -9.38 -17.43
CA ILE A 57 -13.35 -9.88 -16.96
C ILE A 57 -13.19 -10.40 -15.53
N GLY A 58 -13.97 -9.84 -14.60
CA GLY A 58 -13.99 -10.26 -13.20
C GLY A 58 -14.82 -11.53 -12.95
N ALA A 59 -14.66 -12.08 -11.75
CA ALA A 59 -15.39 -13.28 -11.32
C ALA A 59 -16.92 -13.07 -11.23
N ASP A 60 -17.36 -11.83 -11.04
CA ASP A 60 -18.76 -11.38 -11.05
C ASP A 60 -19.43 -11.53 -12.43
N VAL A 61 -18.62 -11.58 -13.50
CA VAL A 61 -19.07 -11.84 -14.86
C VAL A 61 -18.74 -13.25 -15.32
N ALA A 62 -17.70 -13.88 -14.78
CA ALA A 62 -17.26 -15.24 -15.16
C ALA A 62 -18.41 -16.27 -15.12
N GLY A 63 -19.23 -16.24 -14.07
CA GLY A 63 -20.38 -17.15 -13.95
C GLY A 63 -21.45 -16.99 -15.04
N LYS A 64 -21.46 -15.88 -15.79
CA LYS A 64 -22.39 -15.63 -16.90
C LYS A 64 -21.89 -16.16 -18.25
N ILE A 65 -20.58 -16.40 -18.38
CA ILE A 65 -19.95 -16.81 -19.64
C ILE A 65 -19.54 -18.27 -19.65
N LEU A 66 -19.36 -18.91 -18.49
CA LEU A 66 -18.98 -20.31 -18.39
C LEU A 66 -20.15 -21.23 -18.77
N THR A 67 -19.91 -22.17 -19.68
CA THR A 67 -20.94 -23.16 -20.07
C THR A 67 -20.97 -24.37 -19.13
N GLY A 68 -19.88 -24.59 -18.38
CA GLY A 68 -19.65 -25.77 -17.55
C GLY A 68 -18.94 -26.91 -18.29
N CYS A 69 -18.85 -26.85 -19.62
CA CYS A 69 -18.09 -27.78 -20.42
C CYS A 69 -16.60 -27.56 -20.20
N HIS A 70 -15.88 -28.62 -19.83
CA HIS A 70 -14.44 -28.58 -19.65
C HIS A 70 -13.80 -29.91 -20.06
N LYS A 71 -12.51 -29.85 -20.35
CA LYS A 71 -11.70 -30.99 -20.72
C LYS A 71 -10.33 -30.90 -20.07
N GLU A 72 -10.02 -31.91 -19.27
CA GLU A 72 -8.67 -32.10 -18.74
C GLU A 72 -7.75 -32.68 -19.82
N LEU A 73 -6.61 -32.02 -20.01
CA LEU A 73 -5.58 -32.39 -20.96
C LEU A 73 -4.50 -33.24 -20.28
N LYS A 74 -3.75 -34.03 -21.07
CA LYS A 74 -2.68 -34.91 -20.55
C LYS A 74 -1.55 -34.08 -19.91
N SER A 75 -1.36 -32.85 -20.39
CA SER A 75 -0.46 -31.85 -19.83
C SER A 75 -0.82 -31.36 -18.41
N GLY A 76 -2.01 -31.69 -17.89
CA GLY A 76 -2.53 -31.19 -16.61
C GLY A 76 -3.18 -29.80 -16.70
N LEU A 77 -3.26 -29.24 -17.92
CA LEU A 77 -4.09 -28.08 -18.22
C LEU A 77 -5.55 -28.50 -18.38
N VAL A 78 -6.47 -27.58 -18.12
CA VAL A 78 -7.91 -27.77 -18.32
C VAL A 78 -8.39 -26.73 -19.32
N ALA A 79 -8.94 -27.19 -20.44
CA ALA A 79 -9.68 -26.35 -21.36
C ALA A 79 -11.12 -26.22 -20.84
N PHE A 80 -11.67 -25.01 -20.79
CA PHE A 80 -13.07 -24.79 -20.45
C PHE A 80 -13.72 -23.90 -21.50
N GLU A 81 -14.95 -24.24 -21.81
CA GLU A 81 -15.74 -23.54 -22.80
C GLU A 81 -16.44 -22.35 -22.15
N THR A 82 -16.37 -21.23 -22.86
CA THR A 82 -17.15 -20.05 -22.55
C THR A 82 -18.00 -19.68 -23.76
N LEU A 83 -19.01 -18.84 -23.54
CA LEU A 83 -19.82 -18.24 -24.60
C LEU A 83 -19.03 -17.27 -25.51
N LEU A 84 -17.72 -17.10 -25.29
CA LEU A 84 -16.80 -16.34 -26.15
C LEU A 84 -15.77 -17.25 -26.85
N GLY A 85 -15.86 -18.57 -26.65
CA GLY A 85 -14.90 -19.55 -27.14
C GLY A 85 -14.18 -20.31 -26.02
N TRP A 86 -13.26 -21.18 -26.42
CA TRP A 86 -12.47 -22.01 -25.52
C TRP A 86 -11.31 -21.23 -24.91
N THR A 87 -11.03 -21.51 -23.64
CA THR A 87 -9.90 -20.95 -22.90
C THR A 87 -9.26 -22.04 -22.05
N ILE A 88 -8.03 -21.83 -21.63
CA ILE A 88 -7.24 -22.80 -20.88
C ILE A 88 -6.83 -22.26 -19.51
N MET A 89 -6.81 -23.13 -18.52
CA MET A 89 -6.31 -22.82 -17.17
C MET A 89 -5.57 -24.03 -16.62
N GLY A 90 -4.51 -23.78 -15.86
CA GLY A 90 -3.79 -24.84 -15.16
C GLY A 90 -2.34 -24.45 -14.87
N ALA A 91 -1.72 -25.24 -14.00
CA ALA A 91 -0.32 -25.06 -13.66
C ALA A 91 0.57 -25.71 -14.71
N VAL A 92 1.47 -24.93 -15.30
CA VAL A 92 2.51 -25.47 -16.17
C VAL A 92 3.69 -25.89 -15.31
N ARG A 93 3.98 -27.18 -15.25
CA ARG A 93 5.21 -27.69 -14.61
C ARG A 93 6.39 -27.38 -15.54
N GLN A 94 7.19 -26.37 -15.23
CA GLN A 94 8.40 -26.07 -15.97
C GLN A 94 9.58 -26.92 -15.47
N GLU A 95 10.23 -27.67 -16.35
CA GLU A 95 11.48 -28.39 -16.06
C GLU A 95 12.75 -27.55 -16.30
N ASN A 96 12.67 -26.41 -17.01
CA ASN A 96 13.82 -25.53 -17.27
C ASN A 96 13.43 -24.05 -17.33
N VAL A 97 14.08 -23.23 -16.50
CA VAL A 97 13.73 -21.82 -16.15
C VAL A 97 14.13 -20.79 -17.22
N ARG A 98 14.39 -21.16 -18.48
CA ARG A 98 14.99 -20.24 -19.47
C ARG A 98 14.08 -19.71 -20.58
N GLU A 99 12.88 -20.24 -20.76
CA GLU A 99 11.91 -19.68 -21.72
C GLU A 99 10.55 -19.54 -21.05
N ILE A 100 10.22 -18.32 -20.65
CA ILE A 100 8.90 -17.97 -20.13
C ILE A 100 7.98 -17.82 -21.36
N SER A 101 7.44 -18.92 -21.86
CA SER A 101 6.20 -18.85 -22.64
C SER A 101 5.09 -18.55 -21.63
N THR A 102 4.66 -17.30 -21.53
CA THR A 102 3.51 -16.92 -20.71
C THR A 102 2.28 -17.55 -21.33
N VAL A 103 1.95 -18.76 -20.90
CA VAL A 103 0.62 -19.32 -21.15
C VAL A 103 -0.35 -18.40 -20.46
N THR A 104 -1.43 -18.03 -21.15
CA THR A 104 -2.62 -17.37 -20.62
C THR A 104 -3.34 -18.25 -19.59
N ALA A 105 -2.63 -18.80 -18.61
CA ALA A 105 -3.20 -18.87 -17.29
C ALA A 105 -3.30 -17.41 -16.82
N ILE A 106 -4.36 -17.08 -16.07
CA ILE A 106 -4.18 -16.13 -14.98
C ILE A 106 -3.20 -16.80 -14.01
N SER A 107 -1.93 -16.87 -14.42
CA SER A 107 -0.82 -16.91 -13.51
C SER A 107 -0.94 -15.56 -12.84
N LEU A 108 -1.66 -15.55 -11.72
CA LEU A 108 -1.18 -14.84 -10.54
C LEU A 108 0.33 -14.86 -10.65
N TYR A 109 0.92 -13.70 -10.96
CA TYR A 109 2.36 -13.50 -11.07
C TYR A 109 2.95 -13.62 -9.65
N LEU A 110 2.64 -14.70 -8.93
CA LEU A 110 3.25 -15.12 -7.70
C LEU A 110 4.51 -15.86 -8.11
N LYS A 111 5.49 -15.07 -8.55
CA LYS A 111 6.88 -15.47 -8.56
C LYS A 111 7.20 -15.88 -7.11
N ASN A 112 7.16 -17.17 -6.79
CA ASN A 112 7.41 -17.76 -5.46
C ASN A 112 7.06 -16.81 -4.30
N CYS A 113 5.78 -16.48 -4.11
CA CYS A 113 5.40 -15.81 -2.87
C CYS A 113 5.56 -16.81 -1.73
N ASP A 114 6.51 -16.53 -0.84
CA ASP A 114 6.60 -17.22 0.45
C ASP A 114 5.25 -17.10 1.16
N LEU A 115 4.81 -18.17 1.84
CA LEU A 115 3.55 -18.17 2.58
C LEU A 115 3.51 -16.95 3.54
N LYS A 116 4.67 -16.57 4.10
CA LYS A 116 4.80 -15.33 4.90
C LYS A 116 4.38 -14.06 4.16
N ASP A 117 4.68 -13.90 2.89
CA ASP A 117 4.31 -12.71 2.12
C ASP A 117 2.78 -12.65 1.89
N LEU A 118 2.12 -13.80 1.72
CA LEU A 118 0.66 -13.89 1.60
C LEU A 118 -0.05 -13.45 2.90
N TRP A 119 0.45 -13.92 4.05
CA TRP A 119 -0.09 -13.57 5.36
C TRP A 119 0.22 -12.12 5.76
N THR A 120 1.31 -11.56 5.22
CA THR A 120 1.65 -10.13 5.42
C THR A 120 0.70 -9.23 4.62
N LEU A 121 0.25 -9.67 3.44
CA LEU A 121 -0.75 -8.97 2.62
C LEU A 121 -2.14 -8.95 3.30
N ASP A 122 -2.55 -10.06 3.93
CA ASP A 122 -3.81 -10.14 4.68
C ASP A 122 -3.80 -9.26 5.95
N MET A 123 -2.65 -9.15 6.63
CA MET A 123 -2.52 -8.34 7.85
C MET A 123 -2.47 -6.82 7.63
N LEU A 124 -2.16 -6.34 6.41
CA LEU A 124 -1.96 -4.91 6.13
C LEU A 124 -3.07 -4.26 5.31
N GLY A 125 -4.13 -5.00 4.99
CA GLY A 125 -5.19 -4.56 4.10
C GLY A 125 -4.69 -4.49 2.65
N ILE A 126 -5.51 -4.95 1.72
CA ILE A 126 -5.16 -5.02 0.29
C ILE A 126 -4.78 -3.62 -0.20
N ARG A 127 -3.48 -3.37 -0.36
CA ARG A 127 -2.92 -2.20 -1.05
C ARG A 127 -2.22 -2.68 -2.31
N ASP A 128 -2.31 -1.85 -3.34
CA ASP A 128 -1.72 -2.05 -4.65
C ASP A 128 -0.26 -2.61 -4.57
N PRO A 129 0.10 -3.63 -5.38
CA PRO A 129 1.41 -4.28 -5.36
C PRO A 129 2.60 -3.33 -5.55
N MET A 130 2.43 -2.24 -6.30
CA MET A 130 3.46 -1.22 -6.51
C MET A 130 3.69 -0.44 -5.21
N THR A 131 2.59 -0.05 -4.56
CA THR A 131 2.61 0.63 -3.25
C THR A 131 3.26 -0.24 -2.18
N HIS A 132 3.00 -1.56 -2.18
CA HIS A 132 3.63 -2.51 -1.26
C HIS A 132 5.14 -2.67 -1.51
N ARG A 133 5.58 -2.71 -2.77
CA ARG A 133 7.00 -2.79 -3.12
C ARG A 133 7.76 -1.51 -2.71
N ILE A 134 7.17 -0.34 -2.95
CA ILE A 134 7.72 0.95 -2.53
C ILE A 134 7.82 1.01 -1.00
N PHE A 135 6.77 0.62 -0.28
CA PHE A 135 6.77 0.59 1.18
C PHE A 135 7.82 -0.38 1.75
N LYS A 136 7.97 -1.58 1.16
CA LYS A 136 8.99 -2.57 1.57
C LYS A 136 10.41 -2.05 1.33
N GLN A 137 10.64 -1.30 0.25
CA GLN A 137 11.94 -0.66 -0.01
C GLN A 137 12.21 0.50 0.97
N GLN A 138 11.25 1.41 1.16
CA GLN A 138 11.36 2.51 2.11
C GLN A 138 11.60 2.00 3.53
N LYS A 139 10.90 0.96 3.97
CA LYS A 139 11.09 0.36 5.29
C LYS A 139 12.49 -0.23 5.47
N LYS A 140 13.07 -0.82 4.41
CA LYS A 140 14.46 -1.32 4.45
C LYS A 140 15.47 -0.20 4.56
N LEU A 141 15.27 0.91 3.82
CA LEU A 141 16.12 2.09 3.91
C LEU A 141 16.05 2.71 5.30
N MET A 142 14.84 2.94 5.81
CA MET A 142 14.60 3.49 7.15
C MET A 142 15.22 2.61 8.25
N TYR A 143 15.15 1.29 8.10
CA TYR A 143 15.78 0.35 9.04
C TYR A 143 17.31 0.40 8.97
N ARG A 144 17.89 0.59 7.78
CA ARG A 144 19.33 0.74 7.61
C ARG A 144 19.80 2.05 8.26
N GLU A 145 19.12 3.16 7.98
CA GLU A 145 19.42 4.47 8.59
C GLU A 145 19.28 4.43 10.11
N PHE A 146 18.25 3.74 10.64
CA PHE A 146 18.12 3.49 12.07
C PHE A 146 19.39 2.85 12.63
N LEU A 147 19.85 1.73 12.05
CA LEU A 147 21.03 1.03 12.54
C LEU A 147 22.32 1.86 12.39
N GLU A 148 22.44 2.65 11.33
CA GLU A 148 23.60 3.52 11.10
C GLU A 148 23.65 4.72 12.07
N THR A 149 22.50 5.19 12.53
CA THR A 149 22.38 6.37 13.41
C THR A 149 22.30 6.03 14.89
N VAL A 150 22.11 4.76 15.25
CA VAL A 150 22.16 4.32 16.64
C VAL A 150 23.59 4.47 17.17
N SER A 151 23.73 5.27 18.22
CA SER A 151 24.98 5.43 18.96
C SER A 151 24.72 5.40 20.46
N ILE A 152 25.78 5.25 21.26
CA ILE A 152 25.71 5.35 22.72
C ILE A 152 26.33 6.68 23.11
N ASN A 153 25.57 7.52 23.80
CA ASN A 153 26.05 8.83 24.24
C ASN A 153 26.95 8.74 25.49
N SER A 154 27.48 9.87 25.93
CA SER A 154 28.37 9.95 27.10
C SER A 154 27.74 9.49 28.42
N GLU A 155 26.41 9.39 28.48
CA GLU A 155 25.65 8.91 29.64
C GLU A 155 25.28 7.43 29.53
N ASN A 156 25.87 6.71 28.56
CA ASN A 156 25.59 5.30 28.30
C ASN A 156 24.12 5.02 27.92
N ARG A 157 23.46 5.98 27.25
CA ARG A 157 22.11 5.83 26.70
C ARG A 157 22.16 5.70 25.18
N TYR A 158 21.26 4.90 24.61
CA TYR A 158 21.08 4.83 23.17
C TYR A 158 20.50 6.16 22.65
N GLU A 159 21.17 6.73 21.67
CA GLU A 159 20.73 7.89 20.92
C GLU A 159 20.56 7.48 19.47
N VAL A 160 19.47 7.93 18.84
CA VAL A 160 19.13 7.62 17.46
C VAL A 160 18.66 8.90 16.80
N GLN A 161 19.10 9.13 15.57
CA GLN A 161 18.65 10.27 14.79
C GLN A 161 17.15 10.14 14.46
N LEU A 162 16.43 11.27 14.42
CA LEU A 162 15.07 11.30 13.92
C LEU A 162 15.04 10.94 12.43
N LEU A 163 14.30 9.89 12.10
CA LEU A 163 14.16 9.37 10.74
C LEU A 163 13.05 10.14 10.03
N TRP A 164 13.40 10.79 8.92
CA TRP A 164 12.46 11.56 8.11
C TRP A 164 11.94 10.72 6.94
N SER A 165 10.66 10.88 6.60
CA SER A 165 10.13 10.28 5.38
C SER A 165 10.54 11.12 4.16
N GLU A 166 11.31 10.54 3.23
CA GLU A 166 11.90 11.24 2.07
C GLU A 166 10.90 12.02 1.20
N ASN A 167 9.63 11.63 1.19
CA ASN A 167 8.58 12.23 0.33
C ASN A 167 7.43 12.86 1.12
N HIS A 168 7.65 13.26 2.38
CA HIS A 168 6.61 13.94 3.13
C HIS A 168 6.44 15.39 2.59
N PRO A 169 5.22 15.83 2.24
CA PRO A 169 5.00 17.22 1.84
C PRO A 169 5.40 18.17 2.98
N PRO A 170 5.83 19.42 2.68
CA PRO A 170 6.07 20.40 3.74
C PRO A 170 4.84 20.53 4.66
N LEU A 171 5.07 20.65 5.98
CA LEU A 171 3.97 20.87 6.92
C LEU A 171 3.27 22.21 6.61
N SER A 172 1.98 22.33 6.90
CA SER A 172 1.30 23.63 6.81
C SER A 172 1.82 24.57 7.90
N ASP A 173 1.87 25.87 7.59
CA ASP A 173 2.04 26.89 8.63
C ASP A 173 0.75 26.97 9.46
N ASN A 174 0.87 26.61 10.74
CA ASN A 174 -0.24 26.62 11.70
C ASN A 174 -0.03 27.62 12.84
N LYS A 175 0.93 28.56 12.73
CA LYS A 175 1.29 29.52 13.79
C LYS A 175 0.07 30.28 14.32
N SER A 176 -0.77 30.79 13.43
CA SER A 176 -1.97 31.55 13.79
C SER A 176 -2.97 30.72 14.60
N VAL A 177 -3.13 29.44 14.26
CA VAL A 177 -4.01 28.49 14.96
C VAL A 177 -3.44 28.14 16.33
N ALA A 178 -2.14 27.84 16.38
CA ALA A 178 -1.43 27.52 17.62
C ALA A 178 -1.51 28.70 18.62
N ILE A 179 -1.29 29.94 18.18
CA ILE A 179 -1.41 31.14 19.02
C ILE A 179 -2.85 31.30 19.56
N LYS A 180 -3.88 31.17 18.71
CA LYS A 180 -5.29 31.27 19.15
C LYS A 180 -5.63 30.20 20.20
N ARG A 181 -5.14 28.97 20.00
CA ARG A 181 -5.32 27.87 20.96
C ARG A 181 -4.58 28.16 22.27
N LEU A 182 -3.35 28.66 22.22
CA LEU A 182 -2.59 29.05 23.40
C LEU A 182 -3.30 30.14 24.21
N GLN A 183 -3.82 31.17 23.55
CA GLN A 183 -4.60 32.24 24.20
C GLN A 183 -5.86 31.68 24.88
N THR A 184 -6.58 30.79 24.20
CA THR A 184 -7.78 30.14 24.74
C THR A 184 -7.45 29.27 25.96
N THR A 185 -6.43 28.42 25.84
CA THR A 185 -5.93 27.58 26.94
C THR A 185 -5.49 28.43 28.13
N THR A 186 -4.77 29.53 27.89
CA THR A 186 -4.31 30.45 28.94
C THR A 186 -5.47 31.11 29.68
N LYS A 187 -6.48 31.60 28.96
CA LYS A 187 -7.70 32.17 29.56
C LYS A 187 -8.41 31.14 30.45
N LYS A 188 -8.58 29.91 29.94
CA LYS A 188 -9.21 28.82 30.69
C LYS A 188 -8.45 28.45 31.95
N LEU A 189 -7.12 28.32 31.87
CA LEU A 189 -6.25 28.04 33.02
C LEU A 189 -6.34 29.12 34.10
N ARG A 190 -6.43 30.40 33.72
CA ARG A 190 -6.61 31.50 34.66
C ARG A 190 -7.96 31.45 35.35
N ILE A 191 -9.04 31.17 34.61
CA ILE A 191 -10.38 31.00 35.18
C ILE A 191 -10.41 29.83 36.17
N GLU A 192 -9.70 28.73 35.87
CA GLU A 192 -9.61 27.56 36.73
C GLU A 192 -8.60 27.72 37.89
N GLY A 193 -7.85 28.82 37.97
CA GLY A 193 -6.82 29.04 39.00
C GLY A 193 -5.63 28.07 38.91
N ARG A 194 -5.31 27.60 37.69
CA ARG A 194 -4.29 26.55 37.43
C ARG A 194 -3.13 27.05 36.55
N TYR A 195 -3.08 28.34 36.24
CA TYR A 195 -2.10 28.90 35.32
C TYR A 195 -0.67 28.75 35.85
N GLU A 196 -0.44 29.09 37.10
CA GLU A 196 0.87 29.06 37.76
C GLU A 196 1.41 27.63 37.83
N ALA A 197 0.55 26.67 38.18
CA ALA A 197 0.90 25.25 38.21
C ALA A 197 1.24 24.71 36.81
N TYR A 198 0.55 25.18 35.77
CA TYR A 198 0.84 24.80 34.39
C TYR A 198 2.14 25.41 33.86
N ASP A 199 2.37 26.69 34.15
CA ASP A 199 3.59 27.42 33.78
C ASP A 199 4.84 26.85 34.48
N ALA A 200 4.70 26.38 35.72
CA ALA A 200 5.76 25.70 36.45
C ALA A 200 6.28 24.46 35.71
N VAL A 201 5.42 23.69 35.03
CA VAL A 201 5.83 22.52 34.25
C VAL A 201 6.76 22.91 33.11
N PHE A 202 6.45 23.98 32.37
CA PHE A 202 7.33 24.45 31.29
C PHE A 202 8.64 25.03 31.81
N LYS A 203 8.64 25.68 32.96
CA LYS A 203 9.86 26.16 33.62
C LYS A 203 10.77 25.00 34.06
N GLU A 204 10.18 23.94 34.61
CA GLU A 204 10.89 22.71 34.97
C GLU A 204 11.50 22.05 33.72
N TRP A 205 10.73 21.88 32.65
CA TRP A 205 11.23 21.34 31.38
C TRP A 205 12.35 22.18 30.78
N LEU A 206 12.28 23.51 30.92
CA LEU A 206 13.35 24.41 30.47
C LEU A 206 14.61 24.25 31.32
N ALA A 207 14.47 24.09 32.64
CA ALA A 207 15.59 23.88 33.55
C ALA A 207 16.26 22.50 33.36
N GLU A 208 15.47 21.48 33.04
CA GLU A 208 15.94 20.12 32.73
C GLU A 208 16.50 19.99 31.29
N GLY A 209 16.37 21.01 30.45
CA GLY A 209 16.82 20.98 29.06
C GLY A 209 15.94 20.11 28.14
N ILE A 210 14.70 19.80 28.55
CA ILE A 210 13.71 19.09 27.72
C ILE A 210 13.18 20.00 26.61
N ILE A 211 13.04 21.29 26.91
CA ILE A 211 12.67 22.32 25.95
C ILE A 211 13.69 23.46 25.98
N GLU A 212 13.78 24.19 24.87
CA GLU A 212 14.62 25.37 24.76
C GLU A 212 13.84 26.56 24.20
N ARG A 213 14.38 27.75 24.40
CA ARG A 213 13.82 28.97 23.81
C ARG A 213 14.34 29.11 22.39
N VAL A 214 13.42 29.16 21.43
CA VAL A 214 13.73 29.46 20.02
C VAL A 214 14.47 30.79 19.92
N LEU A 215 15.56 30.84 19.14
CA LEU A 215 16.35 32.06 18.97
C LEU A 215 15.59 33.08 18.13
N ASP A 216 15.76 34.38 18.43
CA ASP A 216 15.02 35.45 17.73
C ASP A 216 15.25 35.42 16.20
N LYS A 217 16.47 35.06 15.76
CA LYS A 217 16.83 34.89 14.34
C LYS A 217 16.08 33.75 13.63
N GLU A 218 15.51 32.82 14.39
CA GLU A 218 14.81 31.64 13.90
C GLU A 218 13.29 31.82 13.92
N MET A 219 12.80 32.92 14.50
CA MET A 219 11.36 33.19 14.58
C MET A 219 10.68 33.42 13.23
N ASP A 220 11.45 33.87 12.25
CA ASP A 220 11.02 34.10 10.87
C ASP A 220 11.30 32.89 9.96
N ILE A 221 11.96 31.85 10.48
CA ILE A 221 12.14 30.59 9.78
C ILE A 221 10.82 29.82 9.84
N TRP A 222 10.48 29.16 8.72
CA TRP A 222 9.31 28.30 8.65
C TRP A 222 9.38 27.21 9.73
N GLY A 223 8.26 27.02 10.45
CA GLY A 223 8.15 26.03 11.50
C GLY A 223 6.70 25.62 11.73
N HIS A 224 6.52 24.41 12.26
CA HIS A 224 5.21 23.88 12.63
C HIS A 224 5.08 23.84 14.15
N TYR A 225 4.00 24.41 14.67
CA TYR A 225 3.80 24.62 16.10
C TYR A 225 2.88 23.53 16.63
N LEU A 226 3.23 22.93 17.76
CA LEU A 226 2.37 21.93 18.41
C LEU A 226 1.43 22.62 19.41
N PRO A 227 0.12 22.78 19.10
CA PRO A 227 -0.79 23.36 20.07
C PRO A 227 -0.94 22.42 21.25
N HIS A 228 -1.09 22.95 22.45
CA HIS A 228 -1.23 22.15 23.66
C HIS A 228 -2.41 22.56 24.52
N ARG A 229 -2.83 21.64 25.38
CA ARG A 229 -3.85 21.84 26.41
C ARG A 229 -3.43 21.21 27.72
N HIS A 230 -4.03 21.65 28.82
CA HIS A 230 -3.83 21.02 30.12
C HIS A 230 -4.73 19.79 30.26
N VAL A 231 -4.19 18.74 30.87
CA VAL A 231 -4.96 17.62 31.40
C VAL A 231 -4.68 17.52 32.89
N VAL A 232 -5.74 17.48 33.69
CA VAL A 232 -5.67 17.34 35.14
C VAL A 232 -6.04 15.92 35.50
N LYS A 233 -5.17 15.26 36.29
CA LYS A 233 -5.43 13.93 36.83
C LYS A 233 -5.39 14.00 38.34
N GLU A 234 -6.58 14.01 38.93
CA GLU A 234 -6.73 14.01 40.38
C GLU A 234 -6.12 12.71 40.95
N ARG A 235 -5.29 12.83 42.00
CA ARG A 235 -4.51 11.74 42.65
C ARG A 235 -3.27 11.23 41.89
N SER A 236 -2.72 12.03 40.98
CA SER A 236 -1.42 11.77 40.33
C SER A 236 -0.29 12.50 41.05
N THR A 237 0.94 11.99 40.97
CA THR A 237 2.16 12.70 41.43
C THR A 237 2.36 14.00 40.65
N THR A 238 2.05 13.99 39.35
CA THR A 238 1.95 15.19 38.50
C THR A 238 0.47 15.50 38.25
N VAL A 239 -0.07 16.48 38.96
CA VAL A 239 -1.51 16.81 38.97
C VAL A 239 -1.97 17.42 37.64
N ILE A 240 -1.11 18.18 36.97
CA ILE A 240 -1.41 18.85 35.70
C ILE A 240 -0.29 18.57 34.68
N ARG A 241 -0.65 18.25 33.44
CA ARG A 241 0.34 18.02 32.37
C ARG A 241 -0.07 18.63 31.03
N PRO A 242 0.89 19.16 30.25
CA PRO A 242 0.67 19.52 28.85
C PRO A 242 0.39 18.28 27.98
N VAL A 243 -0.60 18.38 27.11
CA VAL A 243 -0.84 17.41 26.03
C VAL A 243 -0.81 18.16 24.70
N PHE A 244 0.09 17.73 23.81
CA PHE A 244 0.30 18.32 22.50
C PHE A 244 -0.58 17.64 21.45
N ASP A 245 -1.17 18.45 20.56
CA ASP A 245 -1.93 17.99 19.41
C ASP A 245 -1.03 17.92 18.18
N ALA A 246 -0.37 16.78 18.00
CA ALA A 246 0.48 16.50 16.84
C ALA A 246 -0.31 16.29 15.53
N SER A 247 -1.65 16.32 15.59
CA SER A 247 -2.52 16.20 14.42
C SER A 247 -3.06 17.55 13.93
N ALA A 248 -2.71 18.63 14.61
CA ALA A 248 -3.17 19.98 14.27
C ALA A 248 -2.57 20.42 12.93
N LYS A 249 -3.45 20.76 11.99
CA LYS A 249 -3.07 21.33 10.69
C LYS A 249 -2.96 22.84 10.73
#